data_AF-A0A3F2ZQG6-F1
#
_entry.id   AF-A0A3F2ZQG6-F1
#
_cell.length_a   1.000
_cell.length_b   1.000
_cell.length_c   1.000
_cell.angle_alpha   90.00
_cell.angle_beta   90.00
_cell.angle_gamma   90.00
#
_symmetry.space_group_name_H-M   'P 1'
#
loop_
_entity.id
_entity.type
_entity.pdbx_description
1 polymer ?
#
loop_
_entity_poly.entity_id
_entity_poly.type
_entity_poly.pdbx_seq_one_letter_code
_entity_poly.pdbx_strand_id
1 'polypeptide(L)' 'MKGIKNILLGIAIILIGGFFIISEDSSLGGYGELIVLIIGLAQCIRGVRMND' A
#
# COMPACT_ATOMS: atom_id res chain seq x y z
N MET A 1 -1.26 -13.07 -15.43
CA MET A 1 -1.09 -13.04 -13.95
C MET A 1 -0.23 -11.88 -13.42
N LYS A 2 0.52 -11.13 -14.24
CA LYS A 2 1.42 -10.07 -13.74
C LYS A 2 0.68 -8.89 -13.10
N GLY A 3 -0.44 -8.44 -13.69
CA GLY A 3 -1.26 -7.33 -13.15
C GLY A 3 -1.85 -7.64 -11.77
N ILE A 4 -2.54 -8.79 -11.64
CA ILE A 4 -3.08 -9.28 -10.36
C ILE A 4 -2.02 -9.39 -9.27
N LYS A 5 -0.79 -9.83 -9.60
CA LYS A 5 0.30 -9.92 -8.63
C LYS A 5 0.70 -8.55 -8.08
N ASN A 6 0.68 -7.51 -8.91
CA ASN A 6 0.97 -6.14 -8.49
C ASN A 6 -0.17 -5.54 -7.65
N ILE A 7 -1.43 -5.87 -7.97
CA ILE A 7 -2.58 -5.48 -7.14
C ILE A 7 -2.48 -6.13 -5.77
N LEU A 8 -2.14 -7.42 -5.69
CA LEU A 8 -1.99 -8.14 -4.43
C LEU A 8 -0.85 -7.56 -3.58
N LEU A 9 0.27 -7.21 -4.22
CA LEU A 9 1.39 -6.50 -3.58
C LEU A 9 0.97 -5.12 -3.05
N GLY A 10 0.22 -4.35 -3.84
CA GLY A 10 -0.30 -3.04 -3.42
C GLY A 10 -1.22 -3.14 -2.21
N ILE A 11 -2.15 -4.09 -2.21
CA ILE A 11 -3.06 -4.34 -1.08
C ILE A 11 -2.28 -4.75 0.18
N ALA A 12 -1.27 -5.61 0.05
CA ALA A 12 -0.42 -6.01 1.18
C ALA A 12 0.30 -4.81 1.81
N ILE A 13 0.84 -3.91 1.00
CA ILE A 13 1.50 -2.69 1.46
C ILE A 13 0.51 -1.76 2.19
N ILE A 14 -0.70 -1.60 1.67
CA ILE A 14 -1.75 -0.79 2.30
C ILE A 14 -2.15 -1.38 3.66
N LEU A 15 -2.31 -2.70 3.76
CA LEU A 15 -2.68 -3.37 5.01
C LEU A 15 -1.59 -3.21 6.08
N ILE A 16 -0.32 -3.30 5.69
CA ILE A 16 0.81 -3.05 6.59
C ILE A 16 0.78 -1.59 7.06
N GLY A 17 0.63 -0.63 6.14
CA GLY A 17 0.54 0.80 6.49
C GLY A 17 -0.67 1.13 7.38
N GLY A 18 -1.82 0.52 7.12
CA GLY A 18 -3.03 0.69 7.94
C GLY A 18 -2.90 0.08 9.33
N PHE A 19 -2.13 -1.01 9.48
CA PHE A 19 -1.83 -1.59 10.80
C PHE A 19 -0.95 -0.65 11.65
N PHE A 20 0.00 0.04 11.02
CA PHE A 20 0.81 1.05 11.70
C PHE A 20 -0.03 2.27 12.15
N ILE A 21 -1.01 2.71 11.34
CA ILE A 21 -1.94 3.81 11.69
C ILE A 21 -2.70 3.55 12.99
N ILE A 22 -3.06 2.29 13.25
CA ILE A 22 -3.88 1.92 14.41
C ILE A 22 -3.03 1.84 15.69
N SER A 23 -1.71 1.69 15.59
CA SER A 23 -0.84 1.66 16.75
C SER A 23 -0.52 3.07 17.25
N GLU A 24 -0.93 3.40 18.47
CA GLU A 24 -0.62 4.69 19.11
C GLU A 24 0.89 4.90 19.35
N ASP A 25 1.69 3.83 19.29
CA ASP A 25 3.17 3.83 19.40
C ASP A 25 3.90 3.98 18.03
N SER A 26 3.22 4.47 17.00
CA SER A 26 3.80 4.55 15.65
C SER A 26 4.92 5.60 15.58
N SER A 27 6.18 5.12 15.62
CA SER A 27 7.39 5.95 15.61
C SER A 27 7.62 6.75 14.30
N LEU A 28 6.77 6.58 13.29
CA LEU A 28 6.82 7.27 12.00
C LEU A 28 6.01 8.59 11.97
N GLY A 29 5.25 8.90 13.03
CA GLY A 29 4.63 10.22 13.22
C GLY A 29 3.58 10.60 12.16
N GLY A 30 2.80 9.65 11.65
CA GLY A 30 1.68 9.89 10.71
C GLY A 30 2.12 10.06 9.25
N TYR A 31 3.27 10.67 9.01
CA TYR A 31 3.78 10.92 7.66
C TYR A 31 4.25 9.64 6.98
N GLY A 32 4.88 8.73 7.72
CA GLY A 32 5.35 7.46 7.19
C GLY A 32 4.21 6.56 6.72
N GLU A 33 3.13 6.50 7.49
CA GLU A 33 1.94 5.73 7.10
C GLU A 33 1.27 6.30 5.86
N LEU A 34 1.22 7.62 5.72
CA LEU A 34 0.69 8.28 4.54
C LEU A 34 1.49 7.92 3.28
N ILE A 35 2.82 7.90 3.38
CA ILE A 35 3.71 7.52 2.27
C ILE A 35 3.50 6.05 1.89
N VAL A 36 3.39 5.15 2.87
CA VAL A 36 3.14 3.71 2.64
C VAL A 36 1.80 3.52 1.92
N LEU A 37 0.76 4.25 2.33
CA LEU A 37 -0.56 4.19 1.70
C LEU A 37 -0.52 4.67 0.24
N ILE A 38 0.20 5.77 -0.05
CA ILE A 38 0.38 6.29 -1.42
C ILE A 38 1.14 5.29 -2.30
N ILE A 39 2.21 4.67 -1.79
CA ILE A 39 3.00 3.67 -2.53
C ILE A 39 2.15 2.42 -2.84
N GLY A 40 1.38 1.94 -1.86
CA GLY A 40 0.48 0.81 -2.04
C GLY A 40 -0.62 1.09 -3.07
N LEU A 41 -1.19 2.30 -3.06
CA LEU A 41 -2.18 2.74 -4.04
C LEU A 41 -1.59 2.81 -5.46
N ALA A 42 -0.38 3.36 -5.60
CA ALA A 42 0.32 3.44 -6.89
C ALA A 42 0.63 2.05 -7.47
N GLN A 43 1.00 1.08 -6.62
CA GLN A 43 1.18 -0.32 -7.01
C GLN A 43 -0.12 -0.95 -7.51
N CYS A 44 -1.25 -0.72 -6.82
CA CYS A 44 -2.56 -1.16 -7.28
C CYS A 44 -2.93 -0.56 -8.64
N ILE A 45 -2.78 0.75 -8.82
CA ILE A 45 -3.08 1.43 -10.09
C ILE A 45 -2.21 0.87 -11.23
N ARG A 46 -0.92 0.64 -11.00
CA ARG A 46 -0.02 -0.01 -11.98
C ARG A 46 -0.47 -1.43 -12.29
N GLY A 47 -0.93 -2.17 -11.29
CA GLY A 47 -1.44 -3.53 -11.48
C GLY A 47 -2.71 -3.58 -12.33
N VAL A 48 -3.63 -2.63 -12.16
CA VAL A 48 -4.83 -2.49 -13.00
C VAL A 48 -4.46 -2.12 -14.44
N ARG A 49 -3.61 -1.09 -14.63
CA ARG A 49 -3.15 -0.65 -15.96
C ARG A 49 -2.35 -1.69 -16.74
N MET A 50 -1.76 -2.68 -16.09
CA MET A 50 -1.06 -3.79 -16.76
C MET A 50 -1.97 -4.96 -17.12
N ASN A 51 -3.24 -4.91 -16.70
CA ASN A 51 -4.23 -5.96 -16.92
C ASN A 51 -5.20 -5.60 -18.07
N ASP A 52 -5.28 -4.32 -18.44
CA ASP A 52 -5.75 -3.82 -19.74
C ASP A 52 -4.63 -3.93 -20.80
#